data_AF-C5KYM1-F1
#
_entry.id   AF-C5KYM1-F1
#
_cell.length_a   1.000
_cell.length_b   1.000
_cell.length_c   1.000
_cell.angle_alpha   90.00
_cell.angle_beta   90.00
_cell.angle_gamma   90.00
#
_symmetry.space_group_name_H-M   'P 1'
#
loop_
_entity.id
_entity.type
_entity.pdbx_description
1 polymer ?
#
loop_
_entity_poly.entity_id
_entity_poly.type
_entity_poly.pdbx_seq_one_letter_code
_entity_poly.pdbx_strand_id
1 'polypeptide(L)'
;TGLCKFGEACRNLHVHDGESPRADPLWEEKHNKHQARLATRNVLCAICDDDVVASGKRFGLLENCDHPFCLECIREWRDQKDTQDRENLRLCPLCR
;
A
#
# COMPACT_ATOMS: atom_id res chain seq x y z
N THR A 1 14.08 -7.25 -9.36
CA THR A 1 13.06 -7.45 -10.41
C THR A 1 11.72 -6.95 -9.92
N GLY A 2 11.48 -5.65 -10.11
CA GLY A 2 10.28 -4.95 -9.64
C GLY A 2 9.17 -4.89 -10.68
N LEU A 3 8.88 -6.01 -11.35
CA LEU A 3 7.89 -6.04 -12.43
C LEU A 3 6.49 -6.17 -11.84
N CYS A 4 5.73 -5.08 -11.86
CA CYS A 4 4.32 -5.08 -11.51
C CYS A 4 3.52 -5.88 -12.57
N LYS A 5 2.76 -6.90 -12.13
CA LYS A 5 1.91 -7.73 -13.00
C LYS A 5 0.85 -6.96 -13.79
N PHE A 6 0.56 -5.73 -13.39
CA PHE A 6 -0.40 -4.85 -14.03
C PHE A 6 0.24 -3.87 -15.03
N GLY A 7 1.57 -3.85 -15.16
CA GLY A 7 2.28 -2.95 -16.08
C GLY A 7 1.88 -1.48 -15.92
N GLU A 8 1.72 -0.78 -17.04
CA GLU A 8 1.29 0.62 -17.09
C GLU A 8 -0.17 0.84 -16.64
N ALA A 9 -0.97 -0.23 -16.58
CA ALA A 9 -2.34 -0.18 -16.08
C ALA A 9 -2.43 -0.25 -14.55
N CYS A 10 -1.28 -0.33 -13.85
CA CYS A 10 -1.27 -0.37 -12.40
C CYS A 10 -1.79 0.95 -11.81
N ARG A 11 -2.70 0.85 -10.85
CA ARG A 11 -3.31 2.00 -10.19
C ARG A 11 -2.35 2.75 -9.25
N ASN A 12 -1.17 2.18 -8.96
CA ASN A 12 -0.17 2.73 -8.05
C ASN A 12 1.03 3.30 -8.81
N LEU A 13 1.69 4.31 -8.23
CA LEU A 13 2.92 4.87 -8.78
C LEU A 13 4.10 3.93 -8.49
N HIS A 14 4.71 3.38 -9.54
CA HIS A 14 5.90 2.53 -9.43
C HIS A 14 7.07 3.13 -10.21
N VAL A 15 8.28 2.81 -9.77
CA VAL A 15 9.52 3.16 -10.47
C VAL A 15 9.87 1.97 -11.36
N HIS A 16 9.91 2.19 -12.69
CA HIS A 16 10.35 1.16 -13.63
C HIS A 16 11.88 1.12 -13.67
N ASP A 17 12.45 -0.08 -13.86
CA ASP A 17 13.89 -0.32 -13.80
C ASP A 17 14.63 0.60 -14.79
N GLY A 18 15.47 1.51 -14.28
CA GLY A 18 16.36 2.37 -15.07
C GLY A 18 15.97 3.85 -15.15
N GLU A 19 14.73 4.21 -14.80
CA GLU A 19 14.29 5.61 -14.81
C GLU A 19 14.20 6.19 -13.40
N SER A 20 14.96 7.26 -13.16
CA SER A 20 14.80 8.05 -11.95
C SER A 20 13.39 8.65 -11.95
N PRO A 21 12.61 8.52 -10.87
CA PRO A 21 11.28 9.16 -10.79
C PRO A 21 11.36 10.67 -11.02
N ARG A 22 12.50 11.28 -10.66
CA ARG A 22 12.76 12.71 -10.83
C ARG A 22 13.15 13.13 -12.26
N ALA A 23 13.33 12.19 -13.20
CA ALA A 23 13.64 12.50 -14.58
C ALA A 23 12.39 12.95 -15.37
N ASP A 24 11.20 12.54 -14.93
CA ASP A 24 9.94 13.02 -15.48
C ASP A 24 9.62 14.41 -14.90
N PRO A 25 9.58 15.48 -15.72
CA PRO A 25 9.25 16.84 -15.26
C PRO A 25 7.81 16.95 -14.70
N LEU A 26 6.94 15.96 -14.94
CA LEU A 26 5.58 15.89 -14.38
C LEU A 26 5.48 15.01 -13.13
N TRP A 27 6.60 14.52 -12.58
CA TRP A 27 6.57 13.60 -11.44
C TRP A 27 5.88 14.19 -10.20
N GLU A 28 6.19 15.44 -9.85
CA GLU A 28 5.59 16.12 -8.69
C GLU A 28 4.08 16.24 -8.83
N GLU A 29 3.60 16.65 -10.02
CA GLU A 29 2.16 16.76 -10.29
C GLU A 29 1.47 15.38 -10.26
N LYS A 30 2.07 14.36 -10.88
CA LYS A 30 1.54 12.98 -10.85
C LYS A 30 1.47 12.44 -9.43
N HIS A 31 2.49 12.70 -8.61
CA HIS A 31 2.54 12.30 -7.21
C HIS A 31 1.47 13.02 -6.38
N ASN A 32 1.36 14.35 -6.50
CA ASN A 32 0.33 15.14 -5.83
C ASN A 32 -1.08 14.70 -6.23
N LYS A 33 -1.33 14.47 -7.52
CA LYS A 33 -2.64 14.01 -8.02
C LYS A 33 -2.97 12.60 -7.52
N HIS A 34 -1.97 11.73 -7.34
CA HIS A 34 -2.17 10.42 -6.74
C HIS A 34 -2.49 10.55 -5.23
N GLN A 35 -1.73 11.34 -4.49
CA GLN A 35 -1.98 11.59 -3.07
C GLN A 35 -3.34 12.25 -2.81
N ALA A 36 -3.72 13.24 -3.61
CA ALA A 36 -5.03 13.89 -3.53
C ALA A 36 -6.18 12.89 -3.77
N ARG A 37 -6.02 11.97 -4.73
CA ARG A 37 -7.01 10.90 -4.99
C ARG A 37 -7.14 9.90 -3.84
N LEU A 38 -6.06 9.67 -3.09
CA LEU A 38 -6.10 8.82 -1.90
C LEU A 38 -6.71 9.58 -0.71
N ALA A 39 -6.41 10.87 -0.57
CA ALA A 39 -6.91 11.70 0.53
C ALA A 39 -8.43 11.88 0.48
N THR A 40 -9.01 12.01 -0.72
CA THR A 40 -10.47 12.08 -0.89
C THR A 40 -11.20 10.77 -0.58
N ARG A 41 -10.48 9.65 -0.43
CA ARG A 41 -11.05 8.33 -0.17
C ARG A 41 -11.08 7.93 1.30
N ASN A 42 -10.61 8.79 2.22
CA ASN A 42 -10.54 8.55 3.67
C ASN A 42 -10.12 7.10 3.98
N VAL A 43 -8.85 6.80 3.69
CA VAL A 43 -8.33 5.45 3.86
C VAL A 43 -7.99 5.25 5.34
N LEU A 44 -8.80 4.46 6.03
CA LEU A 44 -8.63 4.15 7.45
C LEU A 44 -7.96 2.79 7.61
N CYS A 45 -6.97 2.65 8.49
CA CYS A 45 -6.38 1.36 8.80
C CYS A 45 -7.42 0.45 9.45
N ALA A 46 -7.67 -0.73 8.91
CA ALA A 46 -8.69 -1.65 9.42
C ALA A 46 -8.29 -2.43 10.70
N ILE A 47 -7.28 -1.94 11.43
CA ILE A 47 -6.77 -2.51 12.69
C ILE A 47 -6.79 -1.44 13.78
N CYS A 48 -6.26 -0.24 13.49
CA CYS A 48 -6.18 0.86 14.45
C CYS A 48 -7.11 2.04 14.14
N ASP A 49 -7.92 1.98 13.08
CA ASP A 49 -8.84 3.04 12.61
C ASP A 49 -8.18 4.41 12.30
N ASP A 50 -6.85 4.48 12.28
CA ASP A 50 -6.12 5.69 11.87
C ASP A 50 -6.33 6.01 10.39
N ASP A 51 -6.55 7.29 10.07
CA ASP A 51 -6.45 7.78 8.69
C ASP A 51 -4.99 7.76 8.24
N VAL A 52 -4.64 6.75 7.45
CA VAL A 52 -3.27 6.54 6.99
C VAL A 52 -2.84 7.58 5.97
N VAL A 53 -3.77 8.15 5.21
CA VAL A 53 -3.45 9.18 4.21
C VAL A 53 -3.28 10.53 4.87
N ALA A 54 -4.20 10.93 5.76
CA ALA A 54 -4.10 12.18 6.50
C ALA A 54 -2.86 12.20 7.40
N SER A 55 -2.50 11.05 7.98
CA SER A 55 -1.29 10.91 8.78
C SER A 55 0.00 10.89 7.95
N GLY A 56 -0.08 10.92 6.62
CA GLY A 56 1.08 10.76 5.73
C GLY A 56 1.77 9.40 5.87
N LYS A 57 1.11 8.42 6.50
CA LYS A 57 1.65 7.08 6.74
C LYS A 57 1.57 6.31 5.43
N ARG A 58 2.61 5.52 5.17
CA ARG A 58 2.57 4.53 4.10
C ARG A 58 1.67 3.38 4.55
N PHE A 59 0.90 2.85 3.61
CA PHE A 59 0.04 1.70 3.81
C PHE A 59 0.12 0.78 2.59
N GLY A 60 -0.23 -0.49 2.79
CA GLY A 60 -0.29 -1.48 1.73
C GLY A 60 -1.72 -1.99 1.54
N LEU A 61 -2.02 -2.46 0.32
CA LEU A 61 -3.20 -3.26 0.02
C LEU A 61 -2.75 -4.72 -0.18
N LEU A 62 -3.61 -5.66 0.19
CA LEU A 62 -3.35 -7.09 0.01
C LEU A 62 -3.85 -7.57 -1.35
N GLU A 63 -3.33 -8.69 -1.83
CA GLU A 63 -3.58 -9.15 -3.20
C GLU A 63 -5.02 -9.61 -3.46
N ASN A 64 -5.71 -10.10 -2.42
CA ASN A 64 -7.04 -10.69 -2.52
C ASN A 64 -8.16 -9.80 -1.94
N CYS A 65 -7.83 -8.61 -1.44
CA CYS A 65 -8.83 -7.69 -0.91
C CYS A 65 -8.30 -6.25 -0.84
N ASP A 66 -9.21 -5.29 -0.91
CA ASP A 66 -8.91 -3.86 -0.81
C ASP A 66 -8.87 -3.35 0.64
N HIS A 67 -8.63 -4.21 1.64
CA HIS A 67 -8.54 -3.77 3.03
C HIS A 67 -7.22 -3.02 3.28
N PRO A 68 -7.29 -1.74 3.69
CA PRO A 68 -6.12 -0.94 3.98
C PRO A 68 -5.56 -1.22 5.38
N PHE A 69 -4.23 -1.32 5.48
CA PHE A 69 -3.52 -1.44 6.74
C PHE A 69 -2.32 -0.51 6.77
N CYS A 70 -2.16 0.25 7.86
CA CYS A 70 -0.93 0.99 8.10
C CYS A 70 0.26 0.01 8.18
N LEU A 71 1.45 0.47 7.78
CA LEU A 71 2.63 -0.40 7.73
C LEU A 71 3.00 -0.99 9.10
N GLU A 72 2.70 -0.30 10.19
CA GLU A 72 2.98 -0.76 11.55
C GLU A 72 2.10 -1.96 11.91
N CYS A 73 0.78 -1.81 11.84
CA CYS A 73 -0.16 -2.88 12.19
C CYS A 73 0.01 -4.13 11.32
N ILE A 74 0.24 -4.00 10.01
CA ILE A 74 0.43 -5.18 9.15
C ILE A 74 1.78 -5.86 9.40
N ARG A 75 2.80 -5.13 9.86
CA ARG A 75 4.10 -5.73 10.22
C ARG A 75 3.98 -6.49 11.53
N GLU A 76 3.37 -5.90 12.55
CA GLU A 76 3.11 -6.56 13.82
C GLU A 76 2.28 -7.83 13.62
N TRP A 77 1.22 -7.75 12.81
CA TRP A 77 0.43 -8.91 12.41
C TRP A 77 1.30 -10.03 11.82
N ARG A 78 2.18 -9.69 10.89
CA ARG A 78 3.09 -10.64 10.23
C ARG A 78 4.20 -11.18 11.12
N ASP A 79 4.48 -10.50 12.23
CA ASP A 79 5.54 -10.88 13.17
C ASP A 79 5.04 -11.89 14.23
N GLN A 80 3.72 -12.06 14.36
CA GLN A 80 3.06 -13.08 15.19
C GLN A 80 3.20 -14.51 14.61
N LYS A 81 4.41 -14.88 14.17
CA LYS A 81 4.74 -16.16 13.51
C LYS A 81 4.64 -17.37 14.43
N ASP A 82 4.82 -17.18 15.73
CA ASP A 82 4.76 -18.26 16.71
C ASP A 82 3.32 -18.73 16.97
N THR A 83 2.36 -17.84 16.71
CA THR A 83 0.93 -18.08 17.02
C THR A 83 0.08 -18.42 15.81
N GLN A 84 0.61 -18.30 14.58
CA GLN A 84 -0.17 -18.45 13.35
C GLN A 84 0.57 -19.18 12.23
N ASP A 85 -0.18 -19.96 11.44
CA ASP A 85 0.34 -20.60 10.24
C ASP A 85 0.89 -19.58 9.23
N ARG A 86 1.95 -19.97 8.52
CA ARG A 86 2.64 -19.10 7.56
C ARG A 86 1.74 -18.60 6.42
N GLU A 87 0.67 -19.32 6.11
CA GLU A 87 -0.31 -18.93 5.10
C GLU A 87 -1.22 -17.80 5.61
N ASN A 88 -1.65 -17.86 6.87
CA ASN A 88 -2.47 -16.83 7.50
C ASN A 88 -1.78 -15.47 7.59
N LEU A 89 -0.45 -15.45 7.75
CA LEU A 89 0.35 -14.21 7.80
C LEU A 89 0.37 -13.44 6.47
N ARG A 90 0.05 -14.12 5.34
CA ARG A 90 -0.02 -13.49 4.02
C ARG A 90 -1.44 -13.06 3.65
N LEU A 91 -2.44 -13.56 4.37
CA LEU A 91 -3.83 -13.24 4.18
C LEU A 91 -4.22 -11.94 4.89
N CYS A 92 -5.41 -11.46 4.54
CA CYS A 92 -6.03 -10.34 5.21
C CYS A 92 -6.46 -10.73 6.62
N PRO A 93 -6.10 -9.95 7.65
CA PRO A 93 -6.58 -10.15 9.02
C PRO A 93 -8.11 -10.23 9.12
N LEU A 94 -8.83 -9.56 8.22
CA LEU A 94 -10.29 -9.47 8.17
C LEU A 94 -10.98 -10.46 7.24
N CYS A 95 -10.34 -10.90 6.14
CA CYS A 95 -10.98 -11.75 5.12
C CYS A 95 -10.70 -13.25 5.26
N ARG A 96 -10.10 -13.68 6.37
CA ARG A 96 -9.63 -15.06 6.54
C ARG A 96 -10.66 -16.09 6.08
#